data_AF-Q9U2J1-F1
#
_entry.id   AF-Q9U2J1-F1
#
_cell.length_a   1.000
_cell.length_b   1.000
_cell.length_c   1.000
_cell.angle_alpha   90.00
_cell.angle_beta   90.00
_cell.angle_gamma   90.00
#
_symmetry.space_group_name_H-M   'P 1'
#
loop_
_entity.id
_entity.type
_entity.pdbx_description
1 polymer ?
#
loop_
_entity_poly.entity_id
_entity_poly.type
_entity_poly.pdbx_seq_one_letter_code
_entity_poly.pdbx_strand_id
1 'polypeptide(L)'
;MIFLIANLTTICWPIYILQNFKLVEFPGLLLSVLDFLLFFLTFYFAFRCAYLLVKVRVFHKNLSVLAVLLIFQWLEVLIGKIISWPYETGYWTLEELTEKSLLNSTMQQWWTENPSEMIKVDSFNHDVLFFIAGFLKIHFGLSMSNILLIVSVERSCASYFLEDYENKSRTWIALLIIFFSQTFTMIFSIVFFFNYLSYVFGISIIAISNIGAVMLMLYSRHYNQKITKIHEDYAHQSNYTLAARFQAKENMKCFEMIWKIVIFALCIGIVGFATALSLYFHILPELDTMLNLVMQAMINLPPLVVCPAIIYSVESFRSYHFLSVTYFWEKLKVGHGAVDMMPVQKKSFSVKHDEIRKETETYFNQLAASWI
;
A
#
# COMPACT_ATOMS: atom_id res chain seq x y z
N MET A 1 2.92 -19.51 11.09
CA MET A 1 3.15 -20.27 12.34
C MET A 1 1.85 -20.34 13.12
N ILE A 2 1.50 -21.51 13.68
CA ILE A 2 0.30 -21.72 14.50
C ILE A 2 0.73 -22.09 15.92
N PHE A 3 0.23 -21.32 16.88
CA PHE A 3 0.43 -21.53 18.31
C PHE A 3 -0.80 -22.18 18.93
N LEU A 4 -0.59 -23.14 19.83
CA LEU A 4 -1.62 -23.74 20.66
C LEU A 4 -1.45 -23.25 22.11
N ILE A 5 -2.36 -22.39 22.54
CA ILE A 5 -2.30 -21.74 23.85
C ILE A 5 -3.14 -22.51 24.85
N ALA A 6 -2.52 -22.87 25.98
CA ALA A 6 -3.13 -23.62 27.08
C ALA A 6 -3.88 -24.90 26.62
N ASN A 7 -3.45 -25.51 25.50
CA ASN A 7 -4.13 -26.62 24.82
C ASN A 7 -5.61 -26.35 24.43
N LEU A 8 -6.02 -25.09 24.30
CA LEU A 8 -7.41 -24.70 24.08
C LEU A 8 -7.59 -23.83 22.84
N THR A 9 -6.80 -22.77 22.71
CA THR A 9 -6.98 -21.76 21.66
C THR A 9 -5.84 -21.84 20.67
N THR A 10 -6.17 -21.82 19.38
CA THR A 10 -5.15 -21.73 18.32
C THR A 10 -5.01 -20.30 17.84
N ILE A 11 -3.77 -19.85 17.68
CA ILE A 11 -3.46 -18.52 17.17
C ILE A 11 -2.57 -18.64 15.93
N CYS A 12 -2.99 -17.97 14.86
CA CYS A 12 -2.23 -17.84 13.64
C CYS A 12 -1.34 -16.60 13.68
N TRP A 13 -0.08 -16.79 13.31
CA TRP A 13 0.91 -15.74 13.20
C TRP A 13 1.53 -15.68 11.80
N PRO A 14 1.65 -14.49 11.17
CA PRO A 14 2.15 -14.32 9.81
C PRO A 14 3.69 -14.34 9.73
N ILE A 15 4.30 -15.40 10.26
CA ILE A 15 5.76 -15.63 10.23
C ILE A 15 6.03 -17.11 10.02
N TYR A 16 7.17 -17.39 9.41
CA TYR A 16 7.64 -18.75 9.16
C TYR A 16 8.77 -19.16 10.11
N ILE A 17 9.73 -18.25 10.34
CA ILE A 17 10.88 -18.47 11.22
C ILE A 17 10.82 -17.51 12.40
N LEU A 18 10.93 -18.04 13.61
CA LEU A 18 10.99 -17.28 14.86
C LEU A 18 12.30 -17.62 15.60
N GLN A 19 12.81 -16.69 16.43
CA GLN A 19 14.08 -16.84 17.16
C GLN A 19 15.25 -17.24 16.23
N ASN A 20 15.40 -16.49 15.13
CA ASN A 20 16.48 -16.73 14.19
C ASN A 20 17.76 -16.00 14.64
N PHE A 21 18.54 -16.67 15.49
CA PHE A 21 19.80 -16.14 16.02
C PHE A 21 20.82 -15.77 14.93
N LYS A 22 20.75 -16.40 13.75
CA LYS A 22 21.62 -16.06 12.59
C LYS A 22 21.44 -14.61 12.13
N LEU A 23 20.33 -13.95 12.45
CA LEU A 23 20.09 -12.54 12.12
C LEU A 23 20.97 -11.58 12.93
N VAL A 24 21.52 -12.01 14.06
CA VAL A 24 22.42 -11.19 14.90
C VAL A 24 23.89 -11.40 14.50
N GLU A 25 24.20 -12.51 13.86
CA GLU A 25 25.54 -12.86 13.37
C GLU A 25 25.77 -12.41 11.93
N PHE A 26 27.03 -12.30 11.49
CA PHE A 26 27.34 -12.04 10.09
C PHE A 26 27.13 -13.33 9.26
N PRO A 27 26.45 -13.28 8.08
CA PRO A 27 25.98 -12.11 7.35
C PRO A 27 24.54 -11.65 7.65
N GLY A 28 23.80 -12.34 8.53
CA GLY A 28 22.39 -12.01 8.83
C GLY A 28 22.19 -10.62 9.44
N LEU A 29 23.18 -10.10 10.17
CA LEU A 29 23.17 -8.73 10.69
C LEU A 29 23.10 -7.70 9.56
N LEU A 30 23.84 -7.92 8.47
CA LEU A 30 23.80 -7.03 7.30
C LEU A 30 22.41 -7.05 6.65
N LEU A 31 21.79 -8.23 6.54
CA LEU A 31 20.42 -8.35 6.01
C LEU A 31 19.40 -7.64 6.90
N SER A 32 19.56 -7.72 8.23
CA SER A 32 18.68 -7.04 9.18
C SER A 32 18.83 -5.51 9.13
N VAL A 33 20.07 -5.01 8.96
CA VAL A 33 20.32 -3.57 8.73
C VAL A 33 19.70 -3.10 7.42
N LEU A 34 19.81 -3.90 6.35
CA LEU A 34 19.17 -3.59 5.07
C LEU A 34 17.64 -3.56 5.20
N ASP A 35 17.02 -4.55 5.85
CA ASP A 35 15.57 -4.57 6.13
C ASP A 35 15.15 -3.29 6.86
N PHE A 36 15.86 -2.91 7.93
CA PHE A 36 15.61 -1.68 8.67
C PHE A 36 15.71 -0.42 7.79
N LEU A 37 16.74 -0.30 6.94
CA LEU A 37 16.87 0.82 6.00
C LEU A 37 15.72 0.89 5.00
N LEU A 38 15.20 -0.26 4.55
CA LEU A 38 14.03 -0.31 3.68
C LEU A 38 12.76 0.20 4.37
N PHE A 39 12.60 0.01 5.69
CA PHE A 39 11.51 0.64 6.45
C PHE A 39 11.61 2.17 6.46
N PHE A 40 12.81 2.76 6.62
CA PHE A 40 12.97 4.22 6.51
C PHE A 40 12.64 4.73 5.12
N LEU A 41 13.10 4.02 4.09
CA LEU A 41 12.82 4.38 2.70
C LEU A 41 11.32 4.30 2.41
N THR A 42 10.64 3.28 2.95
CA THR A 42 9.19 3.11 2.86
C THR A 42 8.46 4.24 3.56
N PHE A 43 8.86 4.61 4.78
CA PHE A 43 8.31 5.74 5.52
C PHE A 43 8.44 7.04 4.72
N TYR A 44 9.61 7.31 4.14
CA TYR A 44 9.85 8.48 3.29
C TYR A 44 8.90 8.52 2.10
N PHE A 45 8.77 7.42 1.34
CA PHE A 45 7.90 7.38 0.17
C PHE A 45 6.41 7.43 0.53
N ALA A 46 6.00 6.76 1.61
CA ALA A 46 4.63 6.82 2.11
C ALA A 46 4.24 8.25 2.48
N PHE A 47 5.06 8.93 3.30
CA PHE A 47 4.81 10.31 3.69
C PHE A 47 4.84 11.27 2.50
N ARG A 48 5.82 11.10 1.59
CA ARG A 48 5.89 11.89 0.34
C ARG A 48 4.64 11.73 -0.51
N CYS A 49 4.18 10.51 -0.69
CA CYS A 49 3.00 10.21 -1.49
C CYS A 49 1.75 10.82 -0.87
N ALA A 50 1.54 10.62 0.44
CA ALA A 50 0.42 11.20 1.17
C ALA A 50 0.41 12.75 1.07
N TYR A 51 1.56 13.39 1.25
CA TYR A 51 1.69 14.83 1.09
C TYR A 51 1.30 15.31 -0.31
N LEU A 52 1.78 14.64 -1.36
CA LEU A 52 1.48 15.01 -2.75
C LEU A 52 0.00 14.86 -3.09
N LEU A 53 -0.63 13.79 -2.61
CA LEU A 53 -2.07 13.54 -2.77
C LEU A 53 -2.91 14.68 -2.16
N VAL A 54 -2.53 15.16 -0.98
CA VAL A 54 -3.24 16.27 -0.31
C VAL A 54 -2.94 17.63 -0.97
N LYS A 55 -1.70 17.87 -1.38
CA LYS A 55 -1.23 19.20 -1.79
C LYS A 55 -1.50 19.52 -3.26
N VAL A 56 -1.22 18.60 -4.18
CA VAL A 56 -1.28 18.85 -5.63
C VAL A 56 -2.69 18.67 -6.18
N ARG A 57 -3.59 18.00 -5.44
CA ARG A 57 -5.03 17.84 -5.75
C ARG A 57 -5.32 17.49 -7.22
N VAL A 58 -4.64 16.46 -7.72
CA VAL A 58 -4.87 15.94 -9.09
C VAL A 58 -6.13 15.10 -9.18
N PHE A 59 -6.46 14.42 -8.08
CA PHE A 59 -7.62 13.55 -7.98
C PHE A 59 -8.67 14.17 -7.08
N HIS A 60 -9.92 13.80 -7.32
CA HIS A 60 -11.04 14.19 -6.49
C HIS A 60 -10.78 13.88 -5.01
N LYS A 61 -11.34 14.72 -4.13
CA LYS A 61 -11.10 14.68 -2.67
C LYS A 61 -11.35 13.29 -2.08
N ASN A 62 -12.38 12.59 -2.54
CA ASN A 62 -12.75 11.26 -2.06
C ASN A 62 -11.61 10.24 -2.24
N LEU A 63 -11.07 10.14 -3.46
CA LEU A 63 -9.95 9.24 -3.74
C LEU A 63 -8.69 9.66 -2.99
N SER A 64 -8.43 10.97 -2.90
CA SER A 64 -7.27 11.48 -2.17
C SER A 64 -7.33 11.12 -0.67
N VAL A 65 -8.49 11.30 -0.02
CA VAL A 65 -8.71 10.91 1.38
C VAL A 65 -8.55 9.41 1.56
N LEU A 66 -9.17 8.61 0.67
CA LEU A 66 -9.06 7.16 0.68
C LEU A 66 -7.59 6.72 0.59
N ALA A 67 -6.86 7.20 -0.42
CA ALA A 67 -5.48 6.83 -0.67
C ALA A 67 -4.56 7.22 0.50
N VAL A 68 -4.75 8.40 1.10
CA VAL A 68 -3.96 8.84 2.26
C VAL A 68 -4.18 7.93 3.46
N LEU A 69 -5.43 7.56 3.76
CA LEU A 69 -5.72 6.65 4.87
C LEU A 69 -5.13 5.25 4.64
N LEU A 70 -5.24 4.74 3.42
CA LEU A 70 -4.65 3.45 3.04
C LEU A 70 -3.11 3.46 3.13
N ILE A 71 -2.46 4.58 2.79
CA ILE A 71 -1.01 4.74 2.95
C ILE A 71 -0.64 4.75 4.44
N PHE A 72 -1.37 5.48 5.28
CA PHE A 72 -1.09 5.55 6.71
C PHE A 72 -1.44 4.26 7.47
N GLN A 73 -2.28 3.38 6.92
CA GLN A 73 -2.49 2.02 7.46
C GLN A 73 -1.15 1.27 7.62
N TRP A 74 -0.14 1.58 6.80
CA TRP A 74 1.20 0.98 6.93
C TRP A 74 1.88 1.24 8.28
N LEU A 75 1.49 2.29 9.02
CA LEU A 75 2.00 2.50 10.37
C LEU A 75 1.65 1.34 11.31
N GLU A 76 0.55 0.61 11.05
CA GLU A 76 0.16 -0.58 11.80
C GLU A 76 1.22 -1.68 11.71
N VAL A 77 1.69 -2.01 10.50
CA VAL A 77 2.72 -3.03 10.30
C VAL A 77 4.09 -2.55 10.77
N LEU A 78 4.37 -1.25 10.70
CA LEU A 78 5.58 -0.67 11.29
C LEU A 78 5.61 -0.88 12.81
N ILE A 79 4.51 -0.56 13.51
CA ILE A 79 4.38 -0.80 14.95
C ILE A 79 4.51 -2.30 15.25
N GLY A 80 3.79 -3.15 14.50
CA GLY A 80 3.89 -4.60 14.63
C GLY A 80 5.32 -5.11 14.45
N LYS A 81 6.06 -4.60 13.46
CA LYS A 81 7.46 -4.98 13.23
C LYS A 81 8.38 -4.53 14.35
N ILE A 82 8.22 -3.30 14.87
CA ILE A 82 9.03 -2.81 16.00
C ILE A 82 8.84 -3.70 17.23
N ILE A 83 7.60 -4.11 17.52
CA ILE A 83 7.29 -4.98 18.65
C ILE A 83 7.78 -6.41 18.43
N SER A 84 7.62 -6.97 17.22
CA SER A 84 7.98 -8.37 16.96
C SER A 84 9.48 -8.59 16.72
N TRP A 85 10.24 -7.56 16.31
CA TRP A 85 11.64 -7.70 15.92
C TRP A 85 12.56 -8.36 16.97
N PRO A 86 12.48 -8.03 18.29
CA PRO A 86 13.26 -8.72 19.31
C PRO A 86 12.97 -10.23 19.38
N TYR A 87 11.72 -10.64 19.17
CA TYR A 87 11.32 -12.05 19.16
C TYR A 87 11.77 -12.78 17.88
N GLU A 88 11.73 -12.09 16.73
CA GLU A 88 12.17 -12.63 15.44
C GLU A 88 13.67 -12.95 15.42
N THR A 89 14.47 -12.09 16.05
CA THR A 89 15.93 -12.23 16.15
C THR A 89 16.39 -13.17 17.27
N GLY A 90 15.51 -13.45 18.24
CA GLY A 90 15.83 -14.25 19.43
C GLY A 90 16.45 -13.44 20.56
N TYR A 91 16.46 -12.10 20.48
CA TYR A 91 16.82 -11.25 21.63
C TYR A 91 15.84 -11.43 22.79
N TRP A 92 14.56 -11.54 22.47
CA TRP A 92 13.51 -11.97 23.40
C TRP A 92 13.02 -13.35 22.97
N THR A 93 12.79 -14.21 23.94
CA THR A 93 12.25 -15.55 23.73
C THR A 93 10.86 -15.62 24.35
N LEU A 94 10.02 -16.54 23.87
CA LEU A 94 8.69 -16.75 24.43
C LEU A 94 8.85 -17.45 25.78
N GLU A 95 8.48 -16.79 26.88
CA GLU A 95 8.79 -17.25 28.24
C GLU A 95 8.01 -18.50 28.64
N GLU A 96 6.78 -18.62 28.14
CA GLU A 96 5.84 -19.68 28.50
C GLU A 96 5.75 -20.81 27.46
N LEU A 97 6.86 -21.13 26.78
CA LEU A 97 6.91 -22.32 25.93
C LEU A 97 6.80 -23.59 26.78
N THR A 98 5.80 -24.44 26.48
CA THR A 98 5.64 -25.74 27.14
C THR A 98 6.88 -26.61 26.94
N GLU A 99 7.48 -26.55 25.75
CA GLU A 99 8.73 -27.23 25.43
C GLU A 99 9.93 -26.30 25.61
N LYS A 100 10.56 -26.37 26.78
CA LYS A 100 11.72 -25.51 27.12
C LYS A 100 12.94 -25.71 26.22
N SER A 101 13.03 -26.83 25.49
CA SER A 101 14.09 -27.06 24.48
C SER A 101 14.06 -25.99 23.38
N LEU A 102 12.87 -25.44 23.10
CA LEU A 102 12.65 -24.48 22.01
C LEU A 102 13.16 -23.08 22.34
N LEU A 103 13.34 -22.74 23.63
CA LEU A 103 13.72 -21.39 24.10
C LEU A 103 15.00 -20.84 23.46
N ASN A 104 15.97 -21.69 23.16
CA ASN A 104 17.26 -21.30 22.57
C ASN A 104 17.45 -21.90 21.17
N SER A 105 16.35 -22.19 20.48
CA SER A 105 16.38 -22.81 19.16
C SER A 105 15.59 -21.98 18.15
N THR A 106 16.01 -22.01 16.89
CA THR A 106 15.24 -21.39 15.82
C THR A 106 14.02 -22.25 15.50
N MET A 107 12.83 -21.68 15.73
CA MET A 107 11.57 -22.34 15.42
C MET A 107 11.20 -22.08 13.96
N GLN A 108 10.98 -23.14 13.21
CA GLN A 108 10.45 -23.08 11.84
C GLN A 108 9.16 -23.87 11.78
N GLN A 109 8.08 -23.23 11.32
CA GLN A 109 6.79 -23.89 11.25
C GLN A 109 5.91 -23.28 10.17
N TRP A 110 5.45 -24.13 9.26
CA TRP A 110 4.40 -23.79 8.31
C TRP A 110 3.02 -23.84 8.95
N TRP A 111 2.01 -23.41 8.20
CA TRP A 111 0.63 -23.66 8.60
C TRP A 111 0.37 -25.18 8.66
N THR A 112 -0.24 -25.63 9.75
CA THR A 112 -0.58 -27.03 10.00
C THR A 112 -1.94 -27.11 10.69
N GLU A 113 -2.72 -28.15 10.37
CA GLU A 113 -3.97 -28.48 11.08
C GLU A 113 -3.71 -29.42 12.26
N ASN A 114 -2.54 -30.06 12.34
CA ASN A 114 -2.24 -31.08 13.33
C ASN A 114 -1.83 -30.43 14.68
N PRO A 115 -2.60 -30.61 15.77
CA PRO A 115 -2.26 -30.02 17.06
C PRO A 115 -0.92 -30.50 17.65
N SER A 116 -0.40 -31.65 17.23
CA SER A 116 0.91 -32.13 17.69
C SER A 116 2.09 -31.38 17.07
N GLU A 117 1.90 -30.77 15.90
CA GLU A 117 2.91 -29.98 15.20
C GLU A 117 2.83 -28.49 15.57
N MET A 118 1.83 -28.09 16.36
CA MET A 118 1.65 -26.71 16.84
C MET A 118 2.63 -26.38 17.95
N ILE A 119 3.13 -25.14 17.95
CA ILE A 119 4.00 -24.64 19.04
C ILE A 119 3.12 -24.39 20.26
N LYS A 120 3.43 -25.07 21.36
CA LYS A 120 2.63 -25.02 22.59
C LYS A 120 3.11 -23.92 23.52
N VAL A 121 2.19 -23.07 23.94
CA VAL A 121 2.42 -21.97 24.88
C VAL A 121 1.47 -22.13 26.06
N ASP A 122 1.99 -22.08 27.28
CA ASP A 122 1.23 -22.35 28.49
C ASP A 122 0.22 -21.24 28.81
N SER A 123 0.56 -19.96 28.55
CA SER A 123 -0.39 -18.85 28.66
C SER A 123 -0.14 -17.73 27.65
N PHE A 124 -1.19 -16.97 27.37
CA PHE A 124 -1.15 -15.80 26.48
C PHE A 124 -0.55 -14.56 27.17
N ASN A 125 -0.59 -14.49 28.50
CA ASN A 125 -0.47 -13.24 29.26
C ASN A 125 0.96 -12.67 29.32
N HIS A 126 1.98 -13.52 29.25
CA HIS A 126 3.37 -13.06 29.31
C HIS A 126 3.86 -12.52 27.96
N ASP A 127 3.37 -13.11 26.86
CA ASP A 127 3.77 -12.77 25.49
C ASP A 127 2.68 -11.97 24.73
N VAL A 128 1.85 -11.20 25.44
CA VAL A 128 0.73 -10.43 24.83
C VAL A 128 1.22 -9.48 23.74
N LEU A 129 2.34 -8.77 23.99
CA LEU A 129 2.88 -7.81 23.02
C LEU A 129 3.30 -8.50 21.73
N PHE A 130 3.90 -9.69 21.84
CA PHE A 130 4.13 -10.56 20.69
C PHE A 130 2.79 -10.77 19.99
N PHE A 131 1.80 -11.41 20.60
CA PHE A 131 0.53 -11.71 19.92
C PHE A 131 -0.19 -10.50 19.28
N ILE A 132 -0.15 -9.33 19.92
CA ILE A 132 -0.64 -8.08 19.34
C ILE A 132 0.10 -7.73 18.05
N ALA A 133 1.43 -7.83 18.03
CA ALA A 133 2.22 -7.58 16.83
C ALA A 133 1.83 -8.51 15.66
N GLY A 134 1.59 -9.79 15.95
CA GLY A 134 1.09 -10.76 14.97
C GLY A 134 -0.28 -10.35 14.40
N PHE A 135 -1.19 -9.92 15.26
CA PHE A 135 -2.51 -9.42 14.86
C PHE A 135 -2.43 -8.17 13.96
N LEU A 136 -1.64 -7.17 14.35
CA LEU A 136 -1.44 -5.93 13.56
C LEU A 136 -0.91 -6.25 12.15
N LYS A 137 0.03 -7.19 12.03
CA LYS A 137 0.55 -7.65 10.74
C LYS A 137 -0.51 -8.33 9.88
N ILE A 138 -1.34 -9.20 10.47
CA ILE A 138 -2.46 -9.85 9.77
C ILE A 138 -3.47 -8.80 9.28
N HIS A 139 -3.88 -7.89 10.16
CA HIS A 139 -4.86 -6.86 9.83
C HIS A 139 -4.37 -5.92 8.73
N PHE A 140 -3.11 -5.49 8.79
CA PHE A 140 -2.49 -4.74 7.70
C PHE A 140 -2.45 -5.54 6.39
N GLY A 141 -1.98 -6.80 6.43
CA GLY A 141 -1.89 -7.65 5.24
C GLY A 141 -3.24 -7.86 4.55
N LEU A 142 -4.28 -8.13 5.33
CA LEU A 142 -5.65 -8.27 4.83
C LEU A 142 -6.23 -6.94 4.32
N SER A 143 -5.94 -5.83 4.99
CA SER A 143 -6.34 -4.48 4.55
C SER A 143 -5.73 -4.16 3.18
N MET A 144 -4.42 -4.39 3.05
CA MET A 144 -3.67 -4.16 1.81
C MET A 144 -4.21 -5.03 0.66
N SER A 145 -4.56 -6.28 0.95
CA SER A 145 -5.12 -7.21 -0.04
C SER A 145 -6.47 -6.77 -0.63
N ASN A 146 -7.21 -5.91 0.08
CA ASN A 146 -8.51 -5.39 -0.35
C ASN A 146 -8.43 -3.97 -0.96
N ILE A 147 -7.26 -3.34 -1.03
CA ILE A 147 -7.12 -1.96 -1.56
C ILE A 147 -7.67 -1.83 -2.97
N LEU A 148 -7.39 -2.80 -3.84
CA LEU A 148 -7.88 -2.75 -5.21
C LEU A 148 -9.42 -2.72 -5.23
N LEU A 149 -10.08 -3.52 -4.39
CA LEU A 149 -11.55 -3.52 -4.29
C LEU A 149 -12.08 -2.16 -3.82
N ILE A 150 -11.49 -1.61 -2.76
CA ILE A 150 -11.87 -0.30 -2.20
C ILE A 150 -11.78 0.79 -3.28
N VAL A 151 -10.66 0.83 -4.01
CA VAL A 151 -10.45 1.78 -5.11
C VAL A 151 -11.41 1.51 -6.26
N SER A 152 -11.66 0.24 -6.62
CA SER A 152 -12.62 -0.12 -7.66
C SER A 152 -14.03 0.36 -7.34
N VAL A 153 -14.51 0.16 -6.11
CA VAL A 153 -15.82 0.63 -5.68
C VAL A 153 -15.91 2.15 -5.75
N GLU A 154 -14.90 2.86 -5.24
CA GLU A 154 -14.88 4.32 -5.29
C GLU A 154 -14.86 4.84 -6.74
N ARG A 155 -14.11 4.19 -7.63
CA ARG A 155 -14.10 4.52 -9.06
C ARG A 155 -15.40 4.17 -9.77
N SER A 156 -16.08 3.10 -9.40
CA SER A 156 -17.43 2.81 -9.92
C SER A 156 -18.41 3.92 -9.54
N CYS A 157 -18.37 4.41 -8.29
CA CYS A 157 -19.18 5.54 -7.88
C CYS A 157 -18.83 6.82 -8.66
N ALA A 158 -17.54 7.10 -8.84
CA ALA A 158 -17.07 8.27 -9.61
C ALA A 158 -17.48 8.19 -11.09
N SER A 159 -17.46 7.00 -11.70
CA SER A 159 -17.95 6.78 -13.07
C SER A 159 -19.46 6.87 -13.17
N TYR A 160 -20.21 6.36 -12.18
CA TYR A 160 -21.67 6.39 -12.18
C TYR A 160 -22.23 7.81 -11.98
N PHE A 161 -21.66 8.59 -11.07
CA PHE A 161 -22.08 9.96 -10.80
C PHE A 161 -21.36 11.00 -11.68
N LEU A 162 -20.95 10.63 -12.90
CA LEU A 162 -20.07 11.43 -13.77
C LEU A 162 -20.49 12.90 -13.91
N GLU A 163 -21.79 13.17 -14.04
CA GLU A 163 -22.34 14.50 -14.27
C GLU A 163 -22.17 15.46 -13.07
N ASP A 164 -22.17 14.91 -11.86
CA ASP A 164 -22.44 15.64 -10.63
C ASP A 164 -21.48 15.30 -9.48
N TYR A 165 -20.45 14.49 -9.74
CA TYR A 165 -19.48 14.04 -8.73
C TYR A 165 -18.63 15.20 -8.20
N GLU A 166 -18.21 16.11 -9.09
CA GLU A 166 -17.46 17.33 -8.75
C GLU A 166 -18.32 18.40 -8.06
N ASN A 167 -19.59 18.52 -8.46
CA ASN A 167 -20.47 19.60 -7.98
C ASN A 167 -20.96 19.39 -6.55
N LYS A 168 -21.11 18.13 -6.13
CA LYS A 168 -21.63 17.76 -4.81
C LYS A 168 -20.54 17.08 -4.01
N SER A 169 -20.19 17.65 -2.85
CA SER A 169 -19.25 17.03 -1.91
C SER A 169 -19.81 15.71 -1.37
N ARG A 170 -19.51 14.60 -2.06
CA ARG A 170 -19.93 13.25 -1.69
C ARG A 170 -18.90 12.56 -0.79
N THR A 171 -18.30 13.28 0.16
CA THR A 171 -17.28 12.72 1.08
C THR A 171 -17.80 11.55 1.90
N TRP A 172 -19.12 11.48 2.14
CA TRP A 172 -19.76 10.34 2.76
C TRP A 172 -19.52 9.02 2.02
N ILE A 173 -19.34 9.02 0.68
CA ILE A 173 -19.02 7.81 -0.09
C ILE A 173 -17.69 7.23 0.37
N ALA A 174 -16.64 8.06 0.44
CA ALA A 174 -15.33 7.61 0.92
C ALA A 174 -15.40 7.11 2.37
N LEU A 175 -16.12 7.83 3.24
CA LEU A 175 -16.28 7.44 4.65
C LEU A 175 -17.00 6.10 4.81
N LEU A 176 -18.07 5.85 4.06
CA LEU A 176 -18.78 4.56 4.09
C LEU A 176 -17.88 3.44 3.57
N ILE A 177 -17.17 3.65 2.45
CA ILE A 177 -16.26 2.66 1.89
C ILE A 177 -15.18 2.28 2.91
N ILE A 178 -14.59 3.26 3.60
CA ILE A 178 -13.58 3.03 4.65
C ILE A 178 -14.19 2.30 5.84
N PHE A 179 -15.35 2.75 6.32
CA PHE A 179 -16.00 2.14 7.49
C PHE A 179 -16.32 0.66 7.25
N PHE A 180 -16.95 0.33 6.10
CA PHE A 180 -17.29 -1.05 5.77
C PHE A 180 -16.05 -1.89 5.49
N SER A 181 -15.03 -1.36 4.80
CA SER A 181 -13.81 -2.12 4.50
C SER A 181 -12.98 -2.41 5.75
N GLN A 182 -12.84 -1.44 6.66
CA GLN A 182 -12.13 -1.61 7.93
C GLN A 182 -12.89 -2.54 8.87
N THR A 183 -14.22 -2.42 8.95
CA THR A 183 -15.04 -3.34 9.76
C THR A 183 -14.94 -4.78 9.24
N PHE A 184 -15.07 -4.97 7.93
CA PHE A 184 -14.91 -6.28 7.30
C PHE A 184 -13.52 -6.86 7.55
N THR A 185 -12.48 -6.06 7.34
CA THR A 185 -11.10 -6.51 7.52
C THR A 185 -10.79 -6.81 8.99
N MET A 186 -11.30 -6.03 9.93
CA MET A 186 -11.17 -6.28 11.37
C MET A 186 -11.79 -7.63 11.76
N ILE A 187 -13.03 -7.89 11.35
CA ILE A 187 -13.70 -9.18 11.61
C ILE A 187 -12.90 -10.32 11.01
N PHE A 188 -12.49 -10.20 9.75
CA PHE A 188 -11.75 -11.25 9.06
C PHE A 188 -10.38 -11.49 9.68
N SER A 189 -9.71 -10.44 10.16
CA SER A 189 -8.44 -10.54 10.87
C SER A 189 -8.57 -11.26 12.19
N ILE A 190 -9.63 -11.00 12.96
CA ILE A 190 -9.92 -11.73 14.21
C ILE A 190 -10.16 -13.22 13.93
N VAL A 191 -11.00 -13.52 12.94
CA VAL A 191 -11.33 -14.91 12.54
C VAL A 191 -10.08 -15.66 12.08
N PHE A 192 -9.22 -15.01 11.29
CA PHE A 192 -7.97 -15.59 10.81
C PHE A 192 -6.92 -15.72 11.93
N PHE A 193 -6.82 -14.71 12.80
CA PHE A 193 -5.90 -14.70 13.94
C PHE A 193 -6.20 -15.83 14.93
N PHE A 194 -7.47 -16.11 15.23
CA PHE A 194 -7.85 -17.27 16.05
C PHE A 194 -7.94 -18.59 15.26
N ASN A 195 -7.44 -18.60 14.01
CA ASN A 195 -7.41 -19.78 13.15
C ASN A 195 -8.77 -20.50 13.03
N TYR A 196 -9.88 -19.75 13.11
CA TYR A 196 -11.25 -20.27 12.89
C TYR A 196 -11.56 -20.50 11.42
N LEU A 197 -10.66 -20.04 10.54
CA LEU A 197 -10.76 -20.18 9.09
C LEU A 197 -9.54 -20.92 8.58
N SER A 198 -9.76 -21.97 7.79
CA SER A 198 -8.66 -22.65 7.11
C SER A 198 -7.91 -21.68 6.20
N TYR A 199 -6.59 -21.84 6.16
CA TYR A 199 -5.69 -21.03 5.34
C TYR A 199 -6.10 -21.02 3.85
N VAL A 200 -6.52 -22.16 3.31
CA VAL A 200 -6.96 -22.31 1.91
C VAL A 200 -8.23 -21.49 1.62
N PHE A 201 -9.16 -21.47 2.57
CA PHE A 201 -10.39 -20.69 2.43
C PHE A 201 -10.10 -19.19 2.53
N GLY A 202 -9.17 -18.79 3.42
CA GLY A 202 -8.67 -17.42 3.51
C GLY A 202 -8.09 -16.91 2.17
N ILE A 203 -7.20 -17.69 1.56
CA ILE A 203 -6.64 -17.38 0.23
C ILE A 203 -7.74 -17.25 -0.82
N SER A 204 -8.73 -18.14 -0.79
CA SER A 204 -9.84 -18.16 -1.75
C SER A 204 -10.69 -16.90 -1.67
N ILE A 205 -11.00 -16.40 -0.46
CA ILE A 205 -11.71 -15.12 -0.27
C ILE A 205 -10.91 -13.96 -0.85
N ILE A 206 -9.61 -13.89 -0.56
CA ILE A 206 -8.73 -12.82 -1.05
C ILE A 206 -8.66 -12.86 -2.59
N ALA A 207 -8.54 -14.04 -3.18
CA ALA A 207 -8.50 -14.23 -4.62
C ALA A 207 -9.81 -13.80 -5.29
N ILE A 208 -10.97 -14.22 -4.76
CA ILE A 208 -12.29 -13.82 -5.26
C ILE A 208 -12.48 -12.31 -5.16
N SER A 209 -12.10 -11.71 -4.02
CA SER A 209 -12.16 -10.25 -3.80
C SER A 209 -11.35 -9.50 -4.86
N ASN A 210 -10.11 -9.94 -5.14
CA ASN A 210 -9.23 -9.30 -6.12
C ASN A 210 -9.71 -9.51 -7.56
N ILE A 211 -10.20 -10.70 -7.92
CA ILE A 211 -10.80 -10.96 -9.25
C ILE A 211 -12.01 -10.04 -9.44
N GLY A 212 -12.91 -9.97 -8.44
CA GLY A 212 -14.06 -9.07 -8.45
C GLY A 212 -13.65 -7.60 -8.60
N ALA A 213 -12.59 -7.18 -7.91
CA ALA A 213 -12.06 -5.83 -8.00
C ALA A 213 -11.52 -5.49 -9.39
N VAL A 214 -10.80 -6.41 -10.04
CA VAL A 214 -10.32 -6.24 -11.43
C VAL A 214 -11.49 -6.15 -12.39
N MET A 215 -12.49 -7.02 -12.27
CA MET A 215 -13.68 -6.98 -13.13
C MET A 215 -14.45 -5.67 -12.97
N LEU A 216 -14.63 -5.21 -11.73
CA LEU A 216 -15.28 -3.94 -11.43
C LEU A 216 -14.50 -2.75 -12.00
N MET A 217 -13.17 -2.80 -11.94
CA MET A 217 -12.29 -1.78 -12.52
C MET A 217 -12.42 -1.72 -14.06
N LEU A 218 -12.38 -2.88 -14.73
CA LEU A 218 -12.55 -2.99 -16.18
C LEU A 218 -13.93 -2.50 -16.62
N TYR A 219 -14.99 -2.90 -15.91
CA TYR A 219 -16.35 -2.43 -16.14
C TYR A 219 -16.46 -0.91 -15.97
N SER A 220 -15.93 -0.36 -14.87
CA SER A 220 -15.96 1.08 -14.58
C SER A 220 -15.24 1.90 -15.64
N ARG A 221 -14.11 1.38 -16.16
CA ARG A 221 -13.38 1.98 -17.28
C ARG A 221 -14.20 1.94 -18.57
N HIS A 222 -14.74 0.78 -18.92
CA HIS A 222 -15.56 0.63 -20.12
C HIS A 222 -16.80 1.53 -20.09
N TYR A 223 -17.49 1.56 -18.95
CA TYR A 223 -18.64 2.44 -18.74
C TYR A 223 -18.26 3.92 -18.89
N ASN A 224 -17.19 4.37 -18.21
CA ASN A 224 -16.71 5.75 -18.32
C ASN A 224 -16.38 6.12 -19.77
N GLN A 225 -15.71 5.25 -20.52
CA GLN A 225 -15.41 5.47 -21.94
C GLN A 225 -16.68 5.53 -22.81
N LYS A 226 -17.64 4.63 -22.58
CA LYS A 226 -18.91 4.59 -23.33
C LYS A 226 -19.72 5.88 -23.12
N ILE A 227 -19.90 6.30 -21.87
CA ILE A 227 -20.65 7.51 -21.54
C ILE A 227 -19.94 8.76 -22.07
N THR A 228 -18.60 8.81 -21.97
CA THR A 228 -17.82 9.94 -22.54
C THR A 228 -18.05 10.05 -24.05
N LYS A 229 -18.02 8.95 -24.80
CA LYS A 229 -18.30 8.95 -26.24
C LYS A 229 -19.72 9.41 -26.57
N ILE A 230 -20.72 8.93 -25.84
CA ILE A 230 -22.12 9.37 -26.03
C ILE A 230 -22.22 10.88 -25.80
N HIS A 231 -21.59 11.42 -24.77
CA HIS A 231 -21.59 12.85 -24.53
C HIS A 231 -20.87 13.66 -25.61
N GLU A 232 -19.79 13.12 -26.19
CA GLU A 232 -19.08 13.77 -27.30
C GLU A 232 -19.89 13.73 -28.60
N ASP A 233 -20.50 12.58 -28.93
CA ASP A 233 -21.33 12.39 -30.13
C ASP A 233 -22.62 13.23 -30.07
N TYR A 234 -23.21 13.36 -28.89
CA TYR A 234 -24.44 14.12 -28.65
C TYR A 234 -24.18 15.43 -27.90
N ALA A 235 -23.02 16.08 -28.09
CA ALA A 235 -22.67 17.30 -27.37
C ALA A 235 -23.70 18.43 -27.54
N HIS A 236 -24.45 18.45 -28.65
CA HIS A 236 -25.51 19.42 -28.90
C HIS A 236 -26.84 19.10 -28.19
N GLN A 237 -27.07 17.84 -27.80
CA GLN A 237 -28.33 17.37 -27.23
C GLN A 237 -28.19 16.98 -25.75
N SER A 238 -27.00 16.54 -25.34
CA SER A 238 -26.70 16.14 -23.98
C SER A 238 -26.28 17.36 -23.16
N ASN A 239 -26.71 17.41 -21.90
CA ASN A 239 -26.20 18.36 -20.90
C ASN A 239 -24.77 17.99 -20.49
N TYR A 240 -23.88 17.76 -21.45
CA TYR A 240 -22.49 17.42 -21.17
C TYR A 240 -21.78 18.64 -20.62
N THR A 241 -21.79 18.74 -19.30
CA THR A 241 -21.17 19.85 -18.60
C THR A 241 -19.65 19.74 -18.67
N LEU A 242 -19.00 20.90 -18.58
CA LEU A 242 -17.54 20.97 -18.44
C LEU A 242 -17.03 20.14 -17.25
N ALA A 243 -17.80 20.08 -16.16
CA ALA A 243 -17.51 19.28 -14.98
C ALA A 243 -17.47 17.78 -15.29
N ALA A 244 -18.48 17.26 -16.03
CA ALA A 244 -18.52 15.86 -16.45
C ALA A 244 -17.29 15.48 -17.30
N ARG A 245 -16.86 16.38 -18.19
CA ARG A 245 -15.66 16.18 -19.03
C ARG A 245 -14.38 16.11 -18.20
N PHE A 246 -14.24 16.98 -17.19
CA PHE A 246 -13.10 16.95 -16.29
C PHE A 246 -13.07 15.66 -15.47
N GLN A 247 -14.21 15.23 -14.90
CA GLN A 247 -14.31 13.96 -14.16
C GLN A 247 -13.96 12.75 -15.04
N ALA A 248 -14.47 12.71 -16.27
CA ALA A 248 -14.17 11.62 -17.21
C ALA A 248 -12.67 11.52 -17.48
N LYS A 249 -12.01 12.66 -17.71
CA LYS A 249 -10.57 12.74 -17.96
C LYS A 249 -9.74 12.36 -16.72
N GLU A 250 -10.18 12.77 -15.53
CA GLU A 250 -9.55 12.35 -14.27
C GLU A 250 -9.65 10.84 -14.08
N ASN A 251 -10.85 10.27 -14.26
CA ASN A 251 -11.09 8.83 -14.14
C ASN A 251 -10.16 8.04 -15.07
N MET A 252 -10.00 8.47 -16.33
CA MET A 252 -9.08 7.81 -17.27
C MET A 252 -7.63 7.84 -16.80
N LYS A 253 -7.13 8.98 -16.32
CA LYS A 253 -5.78 9.08 -15.73
C LYS A 253 -5.62 8.16 -14.51
N CYS A 254 -6.65 8.10 -13.67
CA CYS A 254 -6.66 7.23 -12.50
C CYS A 254 -6.58 5.75 -12.91
N PHE A 255 -7.36 5.32 -13.90
CA PHE A 255 -7.32 3.95 -14.42
C PHE A 255 -5.95 3.58 -14.97
N GLU A 256 -5.28 4.47 -15.70
CA GLU A 256 -3.92 4.26 -16.19
C GLU A 256 -2.90 4.11 -15.05
N MET A 257 -3.05 4.91 -13.99
CA MET A 257 -2.22 4.80 -12.79
C MET A 257 -2.46 3.47 -12.07
N ILE A 258 -3.73 3.11 -11.82
CA ILE A 258 -4.11 1.87 -11.13
C ILE A 258 -3.60 0.65 -11.90
N TRP A 259 -3.69 0.66 -13.23
CA TRP A 259 -3.21 -0.45 -14.06
C TRP A 259 -1.71 -0.71 -13.87
N LYS A 260 -0.89 0.34 -13.78
CA LYS A 260 0.55 0.22 -13.49
C LYS A 260 0.78 -0.39 -12.10
N ILE A 261 0.02 0.05 -11.10
CA ILE A 261 0.10 -0.48 -9.73
C ILE A 261 -0.27 -1.96 -9.68
N VAL A 262 -1.34 -2.36 -10.39
CA VAL A 262 -1.77 -3.77 -10.49
C VAL A 262 -0.66 -4.63 -11.09
N ILE A 263 0.00 -4.18 -12.16
CA ILE A 263 1.13 -4.91 -12.76
C ILE A 263 2.25 -5.10 -11.72
N PHE A 264 2.65 -4.04 -11.01
CA PHE A 264 3.67 -4.16 -9.97
C PHE A 264 3.25 -5.10 -8.83
N ALA A 265 1.99 -5.02 -8.39
CA ALA A 265 1.45 -5.89 -7.35
C ALA A 265 1.44 -7.36 -7.79
N LEU A 266 1.13 -7.66 -9.06
CA LEU A 266 1.21 -9.02 -9.60
C LEU A 266 2.66 -9.53 -9.66
N CYS A 267 3.62 -8.70 -10.07
CA CYS A 267 5.04 -9.06 -10.04
C CYS A 267 5.52 -9.39 -8.63
N ILE A 268 5.15 -8.56 -7.64
CA ILE A 268 5.41 -8.84 -6.22
C ILE A 268 4.70 -10.15 -5.82
N GLY A 269 3.43 -10.33 -6.13
CA GLY A 269 2.69 -11.56 -5.81
C GLY A 269 3.37 -12.84 -6.32
N ILE A 270 3.86 -12.83 -7.56
CA ILE A 270 4.57 -13.96 -8.17
C ILE A 270 5.88 -14.26 -7.43
N VAL A 271 6.68 -13.24 -7.13
CA VAL A 271 7.93 -13.41 -6.38
C VAL A 271 7.66 -13.90 -4.95
N GLY A 272 6.56 -13.46 -4.34
CA GLY A 272 6.17 -13.85 -2.99
C GLY A 272 5.75 -15.31 -2.95
N PHE A 273 4.94 -15.73 -3.92
CA PHE A 273 4.55 -17.12 -4.06
C PHE A 273 5.76 -18.03 -4.33
N ALA A 274 6.67 -17.64 -5.22
CA ALA A 274 7.90 -18.39 -5.48
C ALA A 274 8.78 -18.54 -4.23
N THR A 275 8.92 -17.46 -3.46
CA THR A 275 9.65 -17.46 -2.17
C THR A 275 8.97 -18.39 -1.15
N ALA A 276 7.63 -18.40 -1.10
CA ALA A 276 6.87 -19.24 -0.19
C ALA A 276 7.07 -20.72 -0.50
N LEU A 277 6.96 -21.09 -1.78
CA LEU A 277 7.21 -22.47 -2.22
C LEU A 277 8.65 -22.90 -1.96
N SER A 278 9.63 -22.02 -2.17
CA SER A 278 11.04 -22.31 -1.89
C SER A 278 11.28 -22.63 -0.41
N LEU A 279 10.68 -21.85 0.49
CA LEU A 279 10.75 -22.08 1.94
C LEU A 279 9.94 -23.33 2.35
N TYR A 280 8.82 -23.63 1.68
CA TYR A 280 7.95 -24.77 2.00
C TYR A 280 8.60 -26.11 1.67
N PHE A 281 9.19 -26.21 0.48
CA PHE A 281 9.88 -27.43 0.05
C PHE A 281 11.35 -27.50 0.51
N HIS A 282 11.82 -26.53 1.30
CA HIS A 282 13.23 -26.39 1.68
C HIS A 282 14.18 -26.53 0.48
N ILE A 283 13.88 -25.84 -0.63
CA ILE A 283 14.65 -25.97 -1.89
C ILE A 283 16.09 -25.49 -1.69
N LEU A 284 16.28 -24.43 -0.89
CA LEU A 284 17.57 -23.79 -0.62
C LEU A 284 17.72 -23.50 0.88
N PRO A 285 17.97 -24.51 1.74
CA PRO A 285 17.94 -24.36 3.19
C PRO A 285 18.99 -23.37 3.73
N GLU A 286 20.13 -23.24 3.04
CA GLU A 286 21.18 -22.26 3.38
C GLU A 286 20.68 -20.81 3.26
N LEU A 287 19.70 -20.56 2.39
CA LEU A 287 19.12 -19.23 2.13
C LEU A 287 17.83 -18.99 2.90
N ASP A 288 17.35 -19.91 3.74
CA ASP A 288 16.06 -19.79 4.45
C ASP A 288 15.94 -18.50 5.25
N THR A 289 17.04 -18.04 5.86
CA THR A 289 17.06 -16.77 6.59
C THR A 289 16.82 -15.58 5.66
N MET A 290 17.49 -15.56 4.51
CA MET A 290 17.33 -14.50 3.51
C MET A 290 15.93 -14.56 2.88
N LEU A 291 15.47 -15.74 2.48
CA LEU A 291 14.15 -15.95 1.89
C LEU A 291 13.02 -15.58 2.86
N ASN A 292 13.16 -15.87 4.15
CA ASN A 292 12.20 -15.43 5.18
C ASN A 292 12.17 -13.91 5.32
N LEU A 293 13.33 -13.22 5.27
CA LEU A 293 13.35 -11.76 5.26
C LEU A 293 12.72 -11.18 4.00
N VAL A 294 12.97 -11.78 2.82
CA VAL A 294 12.30 -11.39 1.58
C VAL A 294 10.79 -11.55 1.73
N MET A 295 10.30 -12.69 2.23
CA MET A 295 8.87 -12.92 2.49
C MET A 295 8.28 -11.83 3.39
N GLN A 296 8.94 -11.53 4.51
CA GLN A 296 8.51 -10.48 5.43
C GLN A 296 8.53 -9.10 4.78
N ALA A 297 9.56 -8.77 4.01
CA ALA A 297 9.65 -7.52 3.27
C ALA A 297 8.51 -7.37 2.26
N MET A 298 8.10 -8.44 1.60
CA MET A 298 7.00 -8.41 0.63
C MET A 298 5.64 -8.17 1.28
N ILE A 299 5.43 -8.70 2.49
CA ILE A 299 4.23 -8.45 3.29
C ILE A 299 4.25 -7.03 3.88
N ASN A 300 5.40 -6.59 4.40
CA ASN A 300 5.50 -5.38 5.22
C ASN A 300 5.80 -4.11 4.42
N LEU A 301 6.44 -4.20 3.26
CA LEU A 301 6.90 -3.06 2.46
C LEU A 301 6.16 -2.82 1.11
N PRO A 302 4.88 -3.22 0.88
CA PRO A 302 4.16 -2.82 -0.33
C PRO A 302 4.21 -1.32 -0.67
N PRO A 303 4.14 -0.37 0.29
CA PRO A 303 4.23 1.05 -0.02
C PRO A 303 5.56 1.47 -0.64
N LEU A 304 6.63 0.70 -0.44
CA LEU A 304 7.93 0.95 -1.08
C LEU A 304 7.85 0.89 -2.61
N VAL A 305 6.91 0.11 -3.15
CA VAL A 305 6.68 -0.01 -4.60
C VAL A 305 5.46 0.82 -5.03
N VAL A 306 4.37 0.74 -4.27
CA VAL A 306 3.10 1.41 -4.62
C VAL A 306 3.24 2.93 -4.59
N CYS A 307 3.89 3.50 -3.56
CA CYS A 307 4.00 4.96 -3.44
C CYS A 307 4.86 5.58 -4.55
N PRO A 308 6.05 5.06 -4.89
CA PRO A 308 6.78 5.50 -6.08
C PRO A 308 5.97 5.32 -7.36
N ALA A 309 5.28 4.18 -7.54
CA ALA A 309 4.44 3.95 -8.72
C ALA A 309 3.37 5.05 -8.87
N ILE A 310 2.70 5.47 -7.80
CA ILE A 310 1.75 6.59 -7.81
C ILE A 310 2.46 7.90 -8.19
N ILE A 311 3.56 8.23 -7.50
CA ILE A 311 4.29 9.50 -7.68
C ILE A 311 4.78 9.66 -9.12
N TYR A 312 5.37 8.61 -9.70
CA TYR A 312 5.95 8.67 -11.04
C TYR A 312 4.93 8.44 -12.16
N SER A 313 3.75 7.91 -11.86
CA SER A 313 2.66 7.74 -12.84
C SER A 313 1.93 9.04 -13.17
N VAL A 314 1.98 10.03 -12.28
CA VAL A 314 1.28 11.31 -12.42
C VAL A 314 2.28 12.43 -12.65
N GLU A 315 2.22 13.09 -13.81
CA GLU A 315 3.19 14.13 -14.19
C GLU A 315 3.27 15.28 -13.16
N SER A 316 2.12 15.71 -12.63
CA SER A 316 2.04 16.76 -11.60
C SER A 316 2.68 16.35 -10.27
N PHE A 317 2.69 15.05 -9.93
CA PHE A 317 3.36 14.56 -8.72
C PHE A 317 4.86 14.41 -8.95
N ARG A 318 5.26 13.85 -10.10
CA ARG A 318 6.65 13.65 -10.48
C ARG A 318 7.44 14.97 -10.55
N SER A 319 6.82 15.99 -11.11
CA SER A 319 7.43 17.32 -11.25
C SER A 319 7.42 18.15 -9.96
N TYR A 320 6.72 17.68 -8.92
CA TYR A 320 6.64 18.40 -7.66
C TYR A 320 7.92 18.22 -6.84
N HIS A 321 8.51 19.34 -6.44
CA HIS A 321 9.74 19.36 -5.63
C HIS A 321 9.41 19.04 -4.16
N PHE A 322 9.31 17.75 -3.83
CA PHE A 322 9.10 17.29 -2.46
C PHE A 322 10.41 17.36 -1.68
N LEU A 323 10.46 18.26 -0.69
CA LEU A 323 11.68 18.74 -0.04
C LEU A 323 12.60 19.37 -1.08
N SER A 324 12.61 20.69 -1.10
CA SER A 324 13.69 21.46 -1.69
C SER A 324 15.01 21.09 -1.01
N VAL A 325 15.60 19.96 -1.41
CA VAL A 325 17.04 19.71 -1.30
C VAL A 325 17.75 20.93 -1.88
N THR A 326 17.22 21.54 -2.94
CA THR A 326 17.60 22.88 -3.40
C THR A 326 17.53 23.97 -2.33
N TYR A 327 16.53 24.03 -1.44
CA TYR A 327 16.46 25.00 -0.34
C TYR A 327 17.41 24.65 0.80
N PHE A 328 17.60 23.36 1.12
CA PHE A 328 18.55 22.94 2.16
C PHE A 328 20.00 23.17 1.69
N TRP A 329 20.29 22.87 0.42
CA TRP A 329 21.56 23.16 -0.25
C TRP A 329 21.71 24.65 -0.58
N GLU A 330 20.65 25.41 -0.86
CA GLU A 330 20.71 26.88 -0.94
C GLU A 330 21.01 27.45 0.44
N LYS A 331 20.40 26.97 1.52
CA LYS A 331 20.72 27.44 2.87
C LYS A 331 22.13 27.05 3.30
N LEU A 332 22.60 25.86 2.91
CA LEU A 332 23.99 25.45 3.15
C LEU A 332 24.99 26.26 2.30
N LYS A 333 24.63 26.57 1.04
CA LYS A 333 25.43 27.44 0.16
C LYS A 333 25.41 28.90 0.60
N VAL A 334 24.32 29.40 1.19
CA VAL A 334 24.28 30.74 1.79
C VAL A 334 25.24 30.84 2.99
N GLY A 335 25.61 29.72 3.62
CA GLY A 335 26.68 29.67 4.61
C GLY A 335 28.10 29.58 4.05
N HIS A 336 28.27 29.26 2.77
CA HIS A 336 29.59 29.11 2.13
C HIS A 336 29.68 29.98 0.89
N GLY A 337 30.12 31.22 1.10
CA GLY A 337 30.96 31.98 0.17
C GLY A 337 30.33 32.30 -1.18
N ALA A 338 30.15 33.61 -1.43
CA ALA A 338 29.92 34.18 -2.73
C ALA A 338 30.86 33.58 -3.79
N VAL A 339 30.33 32.70 -4.62
CA VAL A 339 30.92 32.32 -5.90
C VAL A 339 29.78 32.37 -6.92
N ASP A 340 29.85 33.38 -7.78
CA ASP A 340 29.00 33.56 -8.94
C ASP A 340 28.94 32.25 -9.74
N MET A 341 27.83 31.52 -9.61
CA MET A 341 27.49 30.45 -10.53
C MET A 341 26.30 30.89 -11.36
N MET A 342 26.56 31.00 -12.67
CA MET A 342 25.64 31.28 -13.76
C MET A 342 24.30 30.54 -13.63
N PRO A 343 23.19 31.14 -14.09
CA PRO A 343 21.86 30.60 -13.91
C PRO A 343 21.70 29.28 -14.69
N VAL A 344 21.72 28.17 -13.97
CA VAL A 344 21.29 26.87 -14.48
C VAL A 344 19.79 26.92 -14.78
N GLN A 345 19.50 27.26 -16.04
CA GLN A 345 18.39 26.75 -16.85
C GLN A 345 17.06 26.48 -16.12
N LYS A 346 16.42 27.54 -15.59
CA LYS A 346 14.99 27.56 -15.20
C LYS A 346 13.99 27.38 -16.37
N LYS A 347 14.41 26.90 -17.54
CA LYS A 347 13.61 26.99 -18.78
C LYS A 347 12.51 25.93 -18.93
N SER A 348 12.64 24.68 -18.47
CA SER A 348 11.65 23.66 -18.89
C SER A 348 10.29 23.76 -18.17
N PHE A 349 10.26 24.13 -16.89
CA PHE A 349 9.01 24.18 -16.11
C PHE A 349 8.29 25.52 -16.26
N SER A 350 9.03 26.64 -16.30
CA SER A 350 8.40 27.94 -16.56
C SER A 350 7.81 28.00 -17.96
N VAL A 351 8.51 27.48 -18.98
CA VAL A 351 8.02 27.49 -20.37
C VAL A 351 6.73 26.70 -20.51
N LYS A 352 6.62 25.51 -19.91
CA LYS A 352 5.40 24.69 -19.99
C LYS A 352 4.24 25.33 -19.23
N HIS A 353 4.51 25.96 -18.09
CA HIS A 353 3.48 26.68 -17.32
C HIS A 353 3.06 27.99 -18.01
N ASP A 354 3.98 28.67 -18.68
CA ASP A 354 3.73 29.87 -19.47
C ASP A 354 2.99 29.53 -20.78
N GLU A 355 3.28 28.40 -21.42
CA GLU A 355 2.52 27.87 -22.57
C GLU A 355 1.09 27.53 -22.19
N ILE A 356 0.89 26.78 -21.10
CA ILE A 356 -0.46 26.44 -20.62
C ILE A 356 -1.21 27.71 -20.24
N ARG A 357 -0.55 28.68 -19.58
CA ARG A 357 -1.17 29.96 -19.24
C ARG A 357 -1.54 30.75 -20.49
N LYS A 358 -0.67 30.79 -21.51
CA LYS A 358 -0.97 31.43 -22.81
C LYS A 358 -2.09 30.74 -23.56
N GLU A 359 -2.13 29.42 -23.62
CA GLU A 359 -3.25 28.68 -24.23
C GLU A 359 -4.56 28.99 -23.50
N THR A 360 -4.52 28.97 -22.17
CA THR A 360 -5.69 29.27 -21.32
C THR A 360 -6.17 30.70 -21.52
N GLU A 361 -5.28 31.69 -21.45
CA GLU A 361 -5.58 33.10 -21.74
C GLU A 361 -6.10 33.28 -23.17
N THR A 362 -5.53 32.60 -24.17
CA THR A 362 -5.99 32.66 -25.56
C THR A 362 -7.41 32.10 -25.69
N TYR A 363 -7.70 30.97 -25.05
CA TYR A 363 -9.02 30.34 -25.06
C TYR A 363 -10.06 31.22 -24.37
N PHE A 364 -9.73 31.80 -23.21
CA PHE A 364 -10.62 32.72 -22.49
C PHE A 364 -10.81 34.05 -23.23
N ASN A 365 -9.78 34.56 -23.90
CA ASN A 365 -9.90 35.77 -24.72
C ASN A 365 -10.74 35.53 -25.97
N GLN A 366 -10.58 34.39 -26.64
CA GLN A 366 -11.45 33.99 -27.76
C GLN A 366 -12.90 33.83 -27.32
N LEU A 367 -13.12 33.20 -26.16
CA LEU A 367 -14.44 33.10 -25.56
C LEU A 367 -15.01 34.49 -25.22
N ALA A 368 -14.26 35.37 -24.57
CA ALA A 368 -14.73 36.73 -24.26
C ALA A 368 -15.05 37.53 -25.53
N ALA A 369 -14.24 37.39 -26.58
CA ALA A 369 -14.45 38.05 -27.86
C ALA A 369 -15.65 37.51 -28.64
N SER A 370 -16.06 36.25 -28.43
CA SER A 370 -17.25 35.70 -29.09
C SER A 370 -18.57 36.06 -28.39
N TRP A 371 -18.52 36.73 -27.24
CA TRP A 371 -19.68 37.18 -26.47
C TRP A 371 -19.97 38.69 -26.63
N ILE A 372 -19.09 39.42 -27.34
CA ILE A 372 -19.30 40.79 -27.84
C ILE A 372 -19.67 40.68 -29.32
#